data_AF-A0A9D6TUL2-F1
#
_entry.id   AF-A0A9D6TUL2-F1
#
_cell.length_a   1.000
_cell.length_b   1.000
_cell.length_c   1.000
_cell.angle_alpha   90.00
_cell.angle_beta   90.00
_cell.angle_gamma   90.00
#
_symmetry.space_group_name_H-M   'P 1'
#
loop_
_entity.id
_entity.type
_entity.pdbx_description
1 polymer ?
#
loop_
_entity_poly.entity_id
_entity_poly.type
_entity_poly.pdbx_seq_one_letter_code
_entity_poly.pdbx_strand_id
1 'polypeptide(L)'
;MSDRVAAAGPLGLSRARGLGAALPALGVAAIWLFLLLFLVYPLLRIFYDAFTDEAGRFTVANFWGFVHDPFYMRSLWNSLLLGLGTVLTTSLLGFAIAFLLVRYEFWGRNLFSYLTLIPIISPPLVGVLGFTFIMGRAGTVNVLLMDYFDLVKPINFVYGIHGVLLVETLHLFPMIALNVVDALGKIDPALEEAAESVGARGWRKLRSITLPLTTPGYVAGALLVFIWTFSDFATPLVLGVHDLLASQAYLNIVQFVDRRLFRMGIVISALMVLLALVFLIAARQYVAIKDYSSLSYSRIARRRLPAGKQALVVVFLSLVMLLSFIPYLGVALASVGKGWSLTPFPVRYTLQYFERVIVETPKYIVNTFLYSGLAVLLCIAVGVPIAWILARTRLRGRDTLDGLNTLILAIPGTAIGIAYIRAFHFDLPGLDRGLTSFWIILPLVLAIRRLPYTVRGSYASLLLVHRSMEEAAASVGATGARSFRDVTLPLIWRGVLVGSLFSFMTSLQEASAVLFLSLGGWETITVGIFAFYIAGSANEAAALGVILIVVAAVSLIVINRTAGTRMGGMFG
;
A
#
# COMPACT_ATOMS: atom_id res chain seq x y z
N MET A 1 -49.24 27.61 -26.32
CA MET A 1 -48.67 28.63 -25.42
C MET A 1 -47.96 27.87 -24.32
N SER A 2 -46.76 27.34 -24.52
CA SER A 2 -45.51 28.01 -24.85
C SER A 2 -45.18 29.16 -23.88
N ASP A 3 -44.15 28.93 -23.07
CA ASP A 3 -42.94 29.75 -22.96
C ASP A 3 -42.48 30.07 -21.53
N ARG A 4 -41.31 29.49 -21.22
CA ARG A 4 -40.12 30.16 -20.65
C ARG A 4 -40.22 30.68 -19.21
N VAL A 5 -39.91 29.80 -18.26
CA VAL A 5 -39.10 30.22 -17.09
C VAL A 5 -37.64 30.12 -17.51
N ALA A 6 -37.04 31.29 -17.70
CA ALA A 6 -35.68 31.46 -18.20
C ALA A 6 -34.65 30.82 -17.26
N ALA A 7 -33.74 30.04 -17.88
CA ALA A 7 -32.49 29.64 -17.29
C ALA A 7 -31.65 30.87 -16.94
N ALA A 8 -31.35 31.08 -15.67
CA ALA A 8 -30.33 32.02 -15.24
C ALA A 8 -28.97 31.47 -15.72
N GLY A 9 -28.45 32.06 -16.80
CA GLY A 9 -27.11 31.78 -17.30
C GLY A 9 -26.03 32.15 -16.28
N PRO A 10 -24.84 31.54 -16.34
CA PRO A 10 -23.72 31.93 -15.49
C PRO A 10 -23.28 33.35 -15.87
N LEU A 11 -23.48 34.29 -14.94
CA LEU A 11 -23.07 35.68 -15.09
C LEU A 11 -21.53 35.78 -15.15
N GLY A 12 -21.06 36.12 -16.34
CA GLY A 12 -19.87 36.89 -16.67
C GLY A 12 -18.72 36.92 -15.67
N LEU A 13 -17.82 35.94 -15.75
CA LEU A 13 -16.42 36.17 -15.41
C LEU A 13 -15.82 37.07 -16.49
N SER A 14 -15.59 38.33 -16.13
CA SER A 14 -14.87 39.30 -16.94
C SER A 14 -13.48 38.77 -17.29
N ARG A 15 -13.17 38.82 -18.59
CA ARG A 15 -11.89 38.42 -19.20
C ARG A 15 -10.75 39.31 -18.70
N ALA A 16 -10.03 38.90 -17.66
CA ALA A 16 -8.64 39.30 -17.45
C ALA A 16 -7.74 38.40 -18.31
N ARG A 17 -7.67 38.68 -19.62
CA ARG A 17 -6.81 37.97 -20.59
C ARG A 17 -5.41 38.56 -20.59
N GLY A 18 -4.40 37.71 -20.42
CA GLY A 18 -3.01 38.05 -20.71
C GLY A 18 -2.02 37.21 -19.92
N LEU A 19 -1.92 37.45 -18.60
CA LEU A 19 -0.87 36.86 -17.75
C LEU A 19 -1.42 36.04 -16.56
N GLY A 20 -2.61 36.39 -16.04
CA GLY A 20 -3.22 35.71 -14.90
C GLY A 20 -3.75 34.29 -15.19
N ALA A 21 -4.09 33.98 -16.45
CA ALA A 21 -4.54 32.66 -16.89
C ALA A 21 -3.39 31.72 -17.28
N ALA A 22 -2.18 32.25 -17.50
CA ALA A 22 -1.02 31.48 -17.94
C ALA A 22 -0.40 30.67 -16.79
N LEU A 23 -0.32 31.24 -15.58
CA LEU A 23 0.28 30.58 -14.42
C LEU A 23 -0.46 29.29 -13.98
N PRO A 24 -1.81 29.26 -13.90
CA PRO A 24 -2.53 28.01 -13.64
C PRO A 24 -2.38 26.97 -14.76
N ALA A 25 -2.32 27.41 -16.02
CA ALA A 25 -2.14 26.52 -17.16
C ALA A 25 -0.74 25.89 -17.18
N LEU A 26 0.30 26.66 -16.85
CA LEU A 26 1.68 26.16 -16.71
C LEU A 26 1.80 25.16 -15.55
N GLY A 27 1.13 25.40 -14.42
CA GLY A 27 1.10 24.46 -13.30
C GLY A 27 0.44 23.12 -13.68
N VAL A 28 -0.70 23.18 -14.39
CA VAL A 28 -1.36 21.97 -14.91
C VAL A 28 -0.48 21.24 -15.93
N ALA A 29 0.19 21.97 -16.82
CA ALA A 29 1.12 21.39 -17.78
C ALA A 29 2.31 20.71 -17.09
N ALA A 30 2.86 21.30 -16.03
CA ALA A 30 3.95 20.71 -15.25
C ALA A 30 3.51 19.42 -14.54
N ILE A 31 2.31 19.36 -13.99
CA ILE A 31 1.74 18.14 -13.40
C ILE A 31 1.62 17.04 -14.45
N TRP A 32 1.07 17.36 -15.62
CA TRP A 32 0.97 16.41 -16.73
C TRP A 32 2.34 15.95 -17.22
N LEU A 33 3.30 16.86 -17.37
CA LEU A 33 4.66 16.51 -17.76
C LEU A 33 5.30 15.56 -16.74
N PHE A 34 5.13 15.83 -15.44
CA PHE A 34 5.62 14.96 -14.38
C PHE A 34 5.02 13.55 -14.45
N LEU A 35 3.68 13.44 -14.59
CA LEU A 35 3.02 12.14 -14.73
C LEU A 35 3.39 11.43 -16.04
N LEU A 36 3.48 12.16 -17.15
CA LEU A 36 3.85 11.57 -18.44
C LEU A 36 5.29 11.04 -18.41
N LEU A 37 6.22 11.81 -17.85
CA LEU A 37 7.63 11.45 -17.83
C LEU A 37 7.95 10.36 -16.82
N PHE A 38 7.40 10.41 -15.60
CA PHE A 38 7.79 9.50 -14.52
C PHE A 38 6.79 8.38 -14.26
N LEU A 39 5.55 8.46 -14.73
CA LEU A 39 4.58 7.36 -14.63
C LEU A 39 4.34 6.70 -15.98
N VAL A 40 3.90 7.45 -16.98
CA VAL A 40 3.43 6.86 -18.25
C VAL A 40 4.59 6.33 -19.08
N TYR A 41 5.66 7.10 -19.25
CA TYR A 41 6.81 6.72 -20.06
C TYR A 41 7.50 5.41 -19.60
N PRO A 42 7.81 5.20 -18.30
CA PRO A 42 8.36 3.93 -17.82
C PRO A 42 7.45 2.73 -18.11
N LEU A 43 6.14 2.88 -17.91
CA LEU A 43 5.20 1.80 -18.18
C LEU A 43 5.14 1.48 -19.67
N LEU A 44 5.04 2.50 -20.53
CA LEU A 44 5.08 2.32 -21.98
C LEU A 44 6.38 1.67 -22.43
N ARG A 45 7.51 2.00 -21.79
CA ARG A 45 8.80 1.40 -22.12
C ARG A 45 8.84 -0.09 -21.79
N ILE A 46 8.28 -0.54 -20.68
CA ILE A 46 8.15 -1.98 -20.38
C ILE A 46 7.35 -2.68 -21.47
N PHE A 47 6.19 -2.13 -21.85
CA PHE A 47 5.36 -2.75 -22.89
C PHE A 47 6.09 -2.77 -24.23
N TYR A 48 6.77 -1.68 -24.59
CA TYR A 48 7.61 -1.63 -25.79
C TYR A 48 8.69 -2.73 -25.78
N ASP A 49 9.45 -2.86 -24.70
CA ASP A 49 10.50 -3.87 -24.58
C ASP A 49 9.92 -5.32 -24.53
N ALA A 50 8.72 -5.52 -23.98
CA ALA A 50 8.05 -6.82 -23.98
C ALA A 50 7.62 -7.26 -25.39
N PHE A 51 7.24 -6.31 -26.26
CA PHE A 51 6.80 -6.56 -27.64
C PHE A 51 7.89 -6.35 -28.69
N THR A 52 9.17 -6.22 -28.30
CA THR A 52 10.27 -6.01 -29.25
C THR A 52 11.39 -7.04 -29.09
N ASP A 53 12.14 -7.25 -30.18
CA ASP A 53 13.38 -8.03 -30.19
C ASP A 53 14.61 -7.16 -29.88
N GLU A 54 15.83 -7.73 -29.93
CA GLU A 54 17.06 -6.95 -29.68
C GLU A 54 17.27 -5.81 -30.69
N ALA A 55 16.71 -5.95 -31.90
CA ALA A 55 16.79 -4.94 -32.96
C ALA A 55 15.64 -3.91 -32.87
N GLY A 56 14.78 -3.97 -31.84
CA GLY A 56 13.62 -3.09 -31.70
C GLY A 56 12.47 -3.42 -32.64
N ARG A 57 12.49 -4.56 -33.32
CA ARG A 57 11.41 -5.01 -34.21
C ARG A 57 10.29 -5.63 -33.40
N PHE A 58 9.04 -5.38 -33.81
CA PHE A 58 7.87 -5.95 -33.15
C PHE A 58 7.90 -7.48 -33.18
N THR A 59 7.64 -8.11 -32.04
CA THR A 59 7.57 -9.56 -31.90
C THR A 59 6.64 -9.98 -30.77
N VAL A 60 5.94 -11.10 -30.96
CA VAL A 60 5.16 -11.80 -29.94
C VAL A 60 5.88 -13.03 -29.38
N ALA A 61 7.07 -13.34 -29.90
CA ALA A 61 7.84 -14.53 -29.52
C ALA A 61 8.19 -14.54 -28.02
N ASN A 62 8.35 -13.36 -27.41
CA ASN A 62 8.62 -13.24 -25.98
C ASN A 62 7.45 -13.77 -25.13
N PHE A 63 6.21 -13.43 -25.50
CA PHE A 63 5.00 -13.94 -24.85
C PHE A 63 4.76 -15.42 -25.18
N TRP A 64 5.06 -15.83 -26.42
CA TRP A 64 5.02 -17.23 -26.80
C TRP A 64 5.95 -18.09 -25.94
N GLY A 65 7.18 -17.63 -25.73
CA GLY A 65 8.16 -18.26 -24.85
C GLY A 65 7.71 -18.32 -23.39
N PHE A 66 7.01 -17.29 -22.90
CA PHE A 66 6.42 -17.30 -21.55
C PHE A 66 5.30 -18.34 -21.42
N VAL A 67 4.37 -18.40 -22.38
CA VAL A 67 3.21 -19.32 -22.34
C VAL A 67 3.62 -20.78 -22.53
N HIS A 68 4.66 -21.04 -23.32
CA HIS A 68 5.16 -22.41 -23.59
C HIS A 68 6.17 -22.91 -22.56
N ASP A 69 6.59 -22.08 -21.62
CA ASP A 69 7.45 -22.50 -20.52
C ASP A 69 6.58 -22.94 -19.32
N PRO A 70 6.58 -24.25 -18.98
CA PRO A 70 5.74 -24.76 -17.90
C PRO A 70 6.03 -24.11 -16.55
N PHE A 71 7.27 -23.66 -16.33
CA PHE A 71 7.68 -23.04 -15.08
C PHE A 71 7.10 -21.62 -14.93
N TYR A 72 7.07 -20.83 -16.00
CA TYR A 72 6.44 -19.51 -15.98
C TYR A 72 4.92 -19.59 -15.90
N MET A 73 4.29 -20.53 -16.60
CA MET A 73 2.85 -20.79 -16.45
C MET A 73 2.49 -21.24 -15.03
N ARG A 74 3.30 -22.12 -14.41
CA ARG A 74 3.12 -22.49 -13.00
C ARG A 74 3.27 -21.27 -12.08
N SER A 75 4.24 -20.40 -12.35
CA SER A 75 4.44 -19.18 -11.58
C SER A 75 3.27 -18.21 -11.66
N LEU A 76 2.66 -18.06 -12.85
CA LEU A 76 1.42 -17.30 -13.05
C LEU A 76 0.27 -17.87 -12.21
N TRP A 77 0.03 -19.18 -12.30
CA TRP A 77 -1.06 -19.82 -11.57
C TRP A 77 -0.86 -19.78 -10.06
N ASN A 78 0.35 -20.04 -9.57
CA ASN A 78 0.67 -19.95 -8.16
C ASN A 78 0.48 -18.53 -7.63
N SER A 79 0.87 -17.49 -8.37
CA SER A 79 0.64 -16.10 -7.98
C SER A 79 -0.85 -15.74 -7.93
N LEU A 80 -1.64 -16.20 -8.90
CA LEU A 80 -3.10 -15.99 -8.90
C LEU A 80 -3.77 -16.73 -7.73
N LEU A 81 -3.41 -17.99 -7.50
CA LEU A 81 -3.95 -18.80 -6.41
C LEU A 81 -3.56 -18.25 -5.04
N LEU A 82 -2.31 -17.80 -4.87
CA LEU A 82 -1.86 -17.14 -3.66
C LEU A 82 -2.62 -15.85 -3.42
N GLY A 83 -2.74 -14.97 -4.43
CA GLY A 83 -3.48 -13.72 -4.31
C GLY A 83 -4.95 -13.93 -3.93
N LEU A 84 -5.64 -14.87 -4.59
CA LEU A 84 -7.02 -15.24 -4.26
C LEU A 84 -7.13 -15.89 -2.87
N GLY A 85 -6.20 -16.79 -2.53
CA GLY A 85 -6.11 -17.42 -1.22
C GLY A 85 -5.97 -16.39 -0.11
N THR A 86 -5.06 -15.43 -0.26
CA THR A 86 -4.85 -14.35 0.71
C THR A 86 -6.06 -13.45 0.83
N VAL A 87 -6.72 -13.08 -0.28
CA VAL A 87 -7.99 -12.34 -0.21
C VAL A 87 -9.03 -13.12 0.59
N LEU A 88 -9.20 -14.42 0.35
CA LEU A 88 -10.18 -15.23 1.07
C LEU A 88 -9.89 -15.31 2.58
N THR A 89 -8.65 -15.60 2.96
CA THR A 89 -8.25 -15.76 4.37
C THR A 89 -8.27 -14.42 5.13
N THR A 90 -7.76 -13.35 4.52
CA THR A 90 -7.83 -11.99 5.08
C THR A 90 -9.26 -11.49 5.16
N SER A 91 -10.14 -11.88 4.22
CA SER A 91 -11.54 -11.51 4.26
C SER A 91 -12.28 -12.18 5.40
N LEU A 92 -12.01 -13.46 5.65
CA LEU A 92 -12.59 -14.17 6.79
C LEU A 92 -12.22 -13.51 8.12
N LEU A 93 -10.93 -13.20 8.32
CA LEU A 93 -10.47 -12.54 9.55
C LEU A 93 -10.90 -11.08 9.62
N GLY A 94 -10.63 -10.30 8.58
CA GLY A 94 -10.86 -8.87 8.53
C GLY A 94 -12.34 -8.51 8.63
N PHE A 95 -13.23 -9.25 7.96
CA PHE A 95 -14.68 -9.04 8.08
C PHE A 95 -15.18 -9.39 9.48
N ALA A 96 -14.73 -10.53 10.04
CA ALA A 96 -15.12 -10.92 11.40
C ALA A 96 -14.70 -9.87 12.43
N ILE A 97 -13.45 -9.40 12.35
CA ILE A 97 -12.90 -8.37 13.25
C ILE A 97 -13.64 -7.04 13.06
N ALA A 98 -13.83 -6.58 11.82
CA ALA A 98 -14.57 -5.36 11.52
C ALA A 98 -16.00 -5.40 12.07
N PHE A 99 -16.71 -6.49 11.83
CA PHE A 99 -18.07 -6.67 12.30
C PHE A 99 -18.14 -6.63 13.83
N LEU A 100 -17.22 -7.31 14.52
CA LEU A 100 -17.11 -7.29 15.97
C LEU A 100 -16.81 -5.88 16.51
N LEU A 101 -15.85 -5.18 15.91
CA LEU A 101 -15.45 -3.84 16.32
C LEU A 101 -16.54 -2.78 16.06
N VAL A 102 -17.37 -2.92 15.03
CA VAL A 102 -18.43 -1.93 14.74
C VAL A 102 -19.71 -2.20 15.52
N ARG A 103 -20.15 -3.47 15.60
CA ARG A 103 -21.51 -3.80 16.06
C ARG A 103 -21.62 -4.07 17.56
N TYR A 104 -20.53 -4.46 18.23
CA TYR A 104 -20.56 -4.89 19.63
C TYR A 104 -19.71 -4.02 20.55
N GLU A 105 -20.14 -3.91 21.81
CA GLU A 105 -19.29 -3.43 22.92
C GLU A 105 -18.80 -4.62 23.74
N PHE A 106 -17.50 -4.65 24.03
CA PHE A 106 -16.84 -5.66 24.86
C PHE A 106 -15.59 -5.06 25.52
N TRP A 107 -15.11 -5.72 26.58
CA TRP A 107 -13.90 -5.32 27.30
C TRP A 107 -12.67 -5.30 26.38
N GLY A 108 -11.86 -4.25 26.47
CA GLY A 108 -10.66 -4.09 25.62
C GLY A 108 -10.94 -3.74 24.15
N ARG A 109 -12.19 -3.48 23.74
CA ARG A 109 -12.53 -3.18 22.34
C ARG A 109 -11.69 -2.06 21.71
N ASN A 110 -11.50 -0.95 22.44
CA ASN A 110 -10.67 0.15 21.94
C ASN A 110 -9.22 -0.30 21.74
N LEU A 111 -8.66 -1.10 22.67
CA LEU A 111 -7.33 -1.69 22.53
C LEU A 111 -7.24 -2.56 21.27
N PHE A 112 -8.17 -3.50 21.07
CA PHE A 112 -8.19 -4.33 19.86
C PHE A 112 -8.37 -3.52 18.58
N SER A 113 -9.14 -2.43 18.62
CA SER A 113 -9.27 -1.52 17.48
C SER A 113 -7.93 -0.87 17.10
N TYR A 114 -7.04 -0.60 18.07
CA TYR A 114 -5.71 -0.07 17.79
C TYR A 114 -4.73 -1.18 17.38
N LEU A 115 -4.72 -2.30 18.11
CA LEU A 115 -3.82 -3.44 17.84
C LEU A 115 -4.05 -4.03 16.45
N THR A 116 -5.30 -4.06 15.97
CA THR A 116 -5.66 -4.50 14.62
C THR A 116 -4.93 -3.70 13.54
N LEU A 117 -4.55 -2.44 13.79
CA LEU A 117 -3.88 -1.59 12.81
C LEU A 117 -2.37 -1.73 12.82
N ILE A 118 -1.78 -2.40 13.81
CA ILE A 118 -0.33 -2.51 13.93
C ILE A 118 0.31 -3.38 12.82
N PRO A 119 -0.25 -4.54 12.46
CA PRO A 119 0.35 -5.46 11.49
C PRO A 119 0.71 -4.81 10.15
N ILE A 120 -0.14 -3.91 9.65
CA ILE A 120 0.05 -3.25 8.35
C ILE A 120 1.16 -2.18 8.34
N ILE A 121 1.65 -1.77 9.51
CA ILE A 121 2.68 -0.72 9.64
C ILE A 121 4.08 -1.28 9.40
N SER A 122 4.30 -2.58 9.60
CA SER A 122 5.60 -3.19 9.38
C SER A 122 5.76 -3.54 7.91
N PRO A 123 6.94 -3.34 7.28
CA PRO A 123 7.20 -3.92 5.98
C PRO A 123 7.01 -5.45 6.02
N PRO A 124 6.46 -6.06 4.95
CA PRO A 124 6.31 -7.52 4.85
C PRO A 124 7.62 -8.27 5.07
N LEU A 125 8.72 -7.74 4.52
CA LEU A 125 10.06 -8.32 4.66
C LEU A 125 10.51 -8.40 6.14
N VAL A 126 10.27 -7.37 6.93
CA VAL A 126 10.57 -7.40 8.38
C VAL A 126 9.66 -8.41 9.07
N GLY A 127 8.39 -8.46 8.65
CA GLY A 127 7.39 -9.40 9.14
C GLY A 127 7.83 -10.85 9.00
N VAL A 128 8.19 -11.26 7.79
CA VAL A 128 8.59 -12.64 7.49
C VAL A 128 9.87 -13.04 8.25
N LEU A 129 10.85 -12.14 8.39
CA LEU A 129 12.08 -12.42 9.14
C LEU A 129 11.80 -12.68 10.61
N GLY A 130 10.99 -11.84 11.25
CA GLY A 130 10.58 -12.08 12.64
C GLY A 130 9.84 -13.40 12.81
N PHE A 131 8.99 -13.73 11.84
CA PHE A 131 8.21 -14.95 11.87
C PHE A 131 9.12 -16.18 11.77
N THR A 132 10.18 -16.16 10.96
CA THR A 132 11.11 -17.31 10.84
C THR A 132 11.95 -17.53 12.11
N PHE A 133 12.28 -16.49 12.89
CA PHE A 133 12.97 -16.68 14.16
C PHE A 133 12.14 -17.46 15.20
N ILE A 134 10.82 -17.27 15.22
CA ILE A 134 9.95 -17.92 16.22
C ILE A 134 9.32 -19.20 15.68
N MET A 135 8.78 -19.17 14.45
CA MET A 135 8.01 -20.26 13.84
C MET A 135 8.83 -21.08 12.83
N GLY A 136 10.09 -20.71 12.57
CA GLY A 136 11.00 -21.46 11.70
C GLY A 136 11.37 -22.83 12.27
N ARG A 137 12.08 -23.63 11.46
CA ARG A 137 12.45 -25.02 11.83
C ARG A 137 13.36 -25.08 13.05
N ALA A 138 14.24 -24.09 13.20
CA ALA A 138 15.12 -23.92 14.36
C ALA A 138 14.62 -22.85 15.34
N GLY A 139 13.38 -22.41 15.18
CA GLY A 139 12.79 -21.32 15.97
C GLY A 139 12.18 -21.78 17.28
N THR A 140 11.89 -20.81 18.15
CA THR A 140 11.39 -21.01 19.52
C THR A 140 10.28 -22.05 19.64
N VAL A 141 9.25 -21.97 18.80
CA VAL A 141 8.07 -22.84 18.91
C VAL A 141 8.43 -24.29 18.62
N ASN A 142 9.24 -24.53 17.59
CA ASN A 142 9.68 -25.89 17.27
C ASN A 142 10.55 -26.47 18.39
N VAL A 143 11.49 -25.69 18.93
CA VAL A 143 12.36 -26.15 20.03
C VAL A 143 11.53 -26.54 21.25
N LEU A 144 10.59 -25.68 21.66
CA LEU A 144 9.70 -25.98 22.80
C LEU A 144 8.80 -27.20 22.56
N LEU A 145 8.28 -27.37 21.34
CA LEU A 145 7.46 -28.53 21.00
C LEU A 145 8.29 -29.82 20.93
N MET A 146 9.51 -29.75 20.42
CA MET A 146 10.43 -30.88 20.37
C MET A 146 10.85 -31.30 21.77
N ASP A 147 11.16 -30.35 22.66
CA ASP A 147 11.52 -30.61 24.05
C ASP A 147 10.34 -31.16 24.88
N TYR A 148 9.12 -30.66 24.64
CA TYR A 148 7.93 -31.05 25.44
C TYR A 148 7.27 -32.34 24.95
N PHE A 149 7.29 -32.61 23.63
CA PHE A 149 6.63 -33.77 23.01
C PHE A 149 7.62 -34.80 22.45
N ASP A 150 8.92 -34.69 22.75
CA ASP A 150 10.00 -35.57 22.25
C ASP A 150 9.97 -35.75 20.71
N LEU A 151 9.66 -34.67 19.99
CA LEU A 151 9.57 -34.73 18.52
C LEU A 151 10.96 -34.83 17.90
N VAL A 152 11.16 -35.84 17.05
CA VAL A 152 12.45 -36.07 16.34
C VAL A 152 12.67 -35.05 15.20
N LYS A 153 11.60 -34.50 14.63
CA LYS A 153 11.66 -33.57 13.49
C LYS A 153 10.83 -32.33 13.76
N PRO A 154 11.30 -31.13 13.37
CA PRO A 154 10.54 -29.90 13.52
C PRO A 154 9.33 -29.90 12.57
N ILE A 155 8.25 -29.26 13.02
CA ILE A 155 7.04 -29.03 12.24
C ILE A 155 7.28 -27.83 11.30
N ASN A 156 6.91 -27.98 10.03
CA ASN A 156 7.07 -26.91 9.05
C ASN A 156 5.89 -25.93 9.07
N PHE A 157 5.94 -24.94 9.95
CA PHE A 157 4.90 -23.92 10.05
C PHE A 157 4.95 -22.86 8.93
N VAL A 158 6.13 -22.55 8.38
CA VAL A 158 6.35 -21.32 7.60
C VAL A 158 7.02 -21.48 6.24
N TYR A 159 7.75 -22.55 5.97
CA TYR A 159 8.46 -22.67 4.68
C TYR A 159 7.57 -23.28 3.62
N GLY A 160 7.44 -22.62 2.47
CA GLY A 160 6.53 -23.01 1.40
C GLY A 160 5.30 -22.10 1.28
N ILE A 161 4.44 -22.39 0.30
CA ILE A 161 3.32 -21.52 -0.09
C ILE A 161 2.31 -21.28 1.05
N HIS A 162 2.11 -22.26 1.94
CA HIS A 162 1.21 -22.13 3.09
C HIS A 162 1.72 -21.11 4.11
N GLY A 163 3.04 -21.01 4.27
CA GLY A 163 3.63 -20.02 5.16
C GLY A 163 3.60 -18.62 4.56
N VAL A 164 3.80 -18.49 3.24
CA VAL A 164 3.57 -17.22 2.54
C VAL A 164 2.13 -16.76 2.73
N LEU A 165 1.16 -17.65 2.49
CA LEU A 165 -0.26 -17.37 2.73
C LEU A 165 -0.54 -16.95 4.18
N LEU A 166 0.06 -17.63 5.17
CA LEU A 166 -0.11 -17.31 6.59
C LEU A 166 0.44 -15.92 6.95
N VAL A 167 1.68 -15.63 6.55
CA VAL A 167 2.34 -14.34 6.82
C VAL A 167 1.58 -13.20 6.16
N GLU A 168 1.21 -13.35 4.89
CA GLU A 168 0.42 -12.36 4.15
C GLU A 168 -0.96 -12.16 4.79
N THR A 169 -1.61 -13.25 5.22
CA THR A 169 -2.91 -13.16 5.91
C THR A 169 -2.81 -12.33 7.19
N LEU A 170 -1.83 -12.63 8.05
CA LEU A 170 -1.65 -11.95 9.33
C LEU A 170 -1.18 -10.50 9.17
N HIS A 171 -0.49 -10.18 8.08
CA HIS A 171 -0.02 -8.84 7.76
C HIS A 171 -1.12 -7.97 7.12
N LEU A 172 -1.93 -8.54 6.22
CA LEU A 172 -2.85 -7.80 5.34
C LEU A 172 -4.33 -7.82 5.77
N PHE A 173 -4.75 -8.67 6.70
CA PHE A 173 -6.14 -8.62 7.21
C PHE A 173 -6.58 -7.24 7.73
N PRO A 174 -5.71 -6.34 8.26
CA PRO A 174 -6.12 -5.01 8.68
C PRO A 174 -6.65 -4.16 7.52
N MET A 175 -6.19 -4.37 6.29
CA MET A 175 -6.71 -3.67 5.11
C MET A 175 -8.19 -3.96 4.90
N ILE A 176 -8.58 -5.24 4.95
CA ILE A 176 -9.99 -5.61 4.87
C ILE A 176 -10.75 -5.03 6.06
N ALA A 177 -10.20 -5.19 7.28
CA ALA A 177 -10.87 -4.72 8.47
C ALA A 177 -11.16 -3.22 8.42
N LEU A 178 -10.20 -2.39 8.01
CA LEU A 178 -10.36 -0.94 7.88
C LEU A 178 -11.45 -0.56 6.87
N ASN A 179 -11.39 -1.12 5.67
CA ASN A 179 -12.34 -0.81 4.61
C ASN A 179 -13.76 -1.27 4.96
N VAL A 180 -13.89 -2.43 5.62
CA VAL A 180 -15.18 -2.95 6.08
C VAL A 180 -15.70 -2.15 7.28
N VAL A 181 -14.84 -1.72 8.21
CA VAL A 181 -15.23 -0.82 9.32
C VAL A 181 -15.80 0.49 8.78
N ASP A 182 -15.14 1.11 7.80
CA ASP A 182 -15.61 2.33 7.14
C ASP A 182 -16.96 2.12 6.45
N ALA A 183 -17.08 1.07 5.64
CA ALA A 183 -18.31 0.74 4.94
C ALA A 183 -19.48 0.45 5.90
N LEU A 184 -19.24 -0.36 6.95
CA LEU A 184 -20.24 -0.63 7.98
C LEU A 184 -20.67 0.63 8.72
N GLY A 185 -19.74 1.58 8.95
CA GLY A 185 -19.99 2.86 9.59
C GLY A 185 -20.95 3.79 8.83
N LYS A 186 -21.07 3.61 7.51
CA LYS A 186 -21.93 4.40 6.61
C LYS A 186 -23.32 3.79 6.41
N ILE A 187 -23.56 2.56 6.88
CA ILE A 187 -24.87 1.91 6.79
C ILE A 187 -25.80 2.50 7.85
N ASP A 188 -26.94 3.03 7.40
CA ASP A 188 -28.00 3.51 8.29
C ASP A 188 -28.63 2.34 9.07
N PRO A 189 -28.61 2.34 10.42
CA PRO A 189 -29.31 1.37 11.26
C PRO A 189 -30.79 1.20 10.90
N ALA A 190 -31.47 2.23 10.38
CA ALA A 190 -32.86 2.15 9.98
C ALA A 190 -33.12 1.08 8.91
N LEU A 191 -32.15 0.82 8.01
CA LEU A 191 -32.26 -0.24 7.01
C LEU A 191 -32.25 -1.64 7.66
N GLU A 192 -31.46 -1.81 8.71
CA GLU A 192 -31.40 -3.06 9.46
C GLU A 192 -32.64 -3.25 10.36
N GLU A 193 -33.14 -2.18 10.97
CA GLU A 193 -34.37 -2.20 11.79
C GLU A 193 -35.62 -2.44 10.95
N ALA A 194 -35.71 -1.84 9.75
CA ALA A 194 -36.75 -2.12 8.78
C ALA A 194 -36.73 -3.59 8.33
N ALA A 195 -35.53 -4.13 8.06
CA ALA A 195 -35.37 -5.54 7.74
C ALA A 195 -35.80 -6.45 8.91
N GLU A 196 -35.44 -6.10 10.15
CA GLU A 196 -35.87 -6.84 11.34
C GLU A 196 -37.40 -6.79 11.54
N SER A 197 -38.04 -5.68 11.19
CA SER A 197 -39.50 -5.48 11.28
C SER A 197 -40.29 -6.35 10.31
N VAL A 198 -39.74 -6.63 9.12
CA VAL A 198 -40.32 -7.57 8.14
C VAL A 198 -39.81 -9.02 8.32
N GLY A 199 -39.17 -9.33 9.45
CA GLY A 199 -38.78 -10.69 9.82
C GLY A 199 -37.39 -11.14 9.35
N ALA A 200 -36.57 -10.27 8.74
CA ALA A 200 -35.18 -10.60 8.40
C ALA A 200 -34.26 -10.46 9.63
N ARG A 201 -33.78 -11.59 10.17
CA ARG A 201 -32.88 -11.64 11.35
C ARG A 201 -31.60 -12.42 11.05
N GLY A 202 -30.57 -12.18 11.86
CA GLY A 202 -29.31 -12.94 11.84
C GLY A 202 -28.65 -13.01 10.47
N TRP A 203 -28.43 -14.22 9.95
CA TRP A 203 -27.80 -14.47 8.65
C TRP A 203 -28.58 -13.88 7.47
N ARG A 204 -29.93 -13.91 7.51
CA ARG A 204 -30.75 -13.34 6.45
C ARG A 204 -30.48 -11.85 6.32
N LYS A 205 -30.49 -11.11 7.44
CA LYS A 205 -30.18 -9.68 7.50
C LYS A 205 -28.76 -9.37 7.02
N LEU A 206 -27.77 -10.14 7.49
CA LEU A 206 -26.38 -10.00 7.07
C LEU A 206 -26.24 -10.14 5.55
N ARG A 207 -26.85 -11.17 4.95
CA ARG A 207 -26.76 -11.44 3.51
C ARG A 207 -27.59 -10.50 2.64
N SER A 208 -28.76 -10.05 3.11
CA SER A 208 -29.67 -9.24 2.29
C SER A 208 -29.43 -7.74 2.40
N ILE A 209 -28.88 -7.25 3.50
CA ILE A 209 -28.70 -5.82 3.76
C ILE A 209 -27.22 -5.51 3.97
N THR A 210 -26.62 -6.04 5.03
CA THR A 210 -25.28 -5.61 5.47
C THR A 210 -24.22 -5.93 4.43
N LEU A 211 -24.13 -7.17 3.93
CA LEU A 211 -23.13 -7.58 2.95
C LEU A 211 -23.23 -6.76 1.64
N PRO A 212 -24.39 -6.67 0.96
CA PRO A 212 -24.53 -5.86 -0.25
C PRO A 212 -24.10 -4.40 -0.08
N LEU A 213 -24.47 -3.77 1.05
CA LEU A 213 -24.12 -2.38 1.34
C LEU A 213 -22.64 -2.21 1.73
N THR A 214 -22.00 -3.24 2.29
CA THR A 214 -20.55 -3.23 2.53
C THR A 214 -19.71 -3.54 1.30
N THR A 215 -20.30 -4.13 0.25
CA THR A 215 -19.59 -4.62 -0.94
C THR A 215 -18.66 -3.58 -1.57
N PRO A 216 -19.05 -2.30 -1.76
CA PRO A 216 -18.15 -1.29 -2.34
C PRO A 216 -16.85 -1.13 -1.56
N GLY A 217 -16.92 -0.98 -0.23
CA GLY A 217 -15.74 -0.86 0.62
C GLY A 217 -14.96 -2.16 0.72
N TYR A 218 -15.65 -3.30 0.84
CA TYR A 218 -15.02 -4.62 0.86
C TYR A 218 -14.19 -4.86 -0.42
N VAL A 219 -14.74 -4.58 -1.60
CA VAL A 219 -14.05 -4.78 -2.88
C VAL A 219 -12.81 -3.89 -2.99
N ALA A 220 -12.87 -2.65 -2.49
CA ALA A 220 -11.70 -1.78 -2.43
C ALA A 220 -10.59 -2.39 -1.55
N GLY A 221 -10.92 -2.88 -0.36
CA GLY A 221 -9.97 -3.57 0.51
C GLY A 221 -9.42 -4.87 -0.10
N ALA A 222 -10.28 -5.69 -0.68
CA ALA A 222 -9.90 -6.96 -1.31
C ALA A 222 -8.96 -6.76 -2.50
N LEU A 223 -9.20 -5.73 -3.31
CA LEU A 223 -8.32 -5.36 -4.40
C LEU A 223 -6.93 -4.95 -3.90
N LEU A 224 -6.85 -4.14 -2.85
CA LEU A 224 -5.57 -3.73 -2.26
C LEU A 224 -4.78 -4.94 -1.73
N VAL A 225 -5.45 -5.86 -1.02
CA VAL A 225 -4.82 -7.10 -0.53
C VAL A 225 -4.31 -7.96 -1.68
N PHE A 226 -5.14 -8.16 -2.72
CA PHE A 226 -4.75 -8.92 -3.89
C PHE A 226 -3.50 -8.35 -4.55
N ILE A 227 -3.49 -7.04 -4.79
CA ILE A 227 -2.39 -6.35 -5.47
C ILE A 227 -1.11 -6.40 -4.66
N TRP A 228 -1.19 -6.20 -3.34
CA TRP A 228 -0.01 -6.26 -2.47
C TRP A 228 0.59 -7.66 -2.46
N THR A 229 -0.23 -8.68 -2.22
CA THR A 229 0.20 -10.10 -2.26
C THR A 229 0.78 -10.49 -3.62
N PHE A 230 0.10 -10.09 -4.70
CA PHE A 230 0.52 -10.41 -6.08
C PHE A 230 1.83 -9.72 -6.46
N SER A 231 2.16 -8.61 -5.79
CA SER A 231 3.40 -7.86 -6.00
C SER A 231 4.54 -8.22 -5.04
N ASP A 232 4.27 -9.05 -4.02
CA ASP A 232 5.29 -9.42 -3.04
C ASP A 232 6.21 -10.51 -3.60
N PHE A 233 7.49 -10.15 -3.69
CA PHE A 233 8.56 -11.05 -4.08
C PHE A 233 9.43 -11.46 -2.90
N ALA A 234 9.49 -10.64 -1.84
CA ALA A 234 10.47 -10.78 -0.77
C ALA A 234 10.03 -11.84 0.24
N THR A 235 8.76 -11.82 0.67
CA THR A 235 8.21 -12.83 1.59
C THR A 235 8.34 -14.25 1.04
N PRO A 236 7.96 -14.52 -0.24
CA PRO A 236 8.16 -15.84 -0.82
C PRO A 236 9.63 -16.28 -0.85
N LEU A 237 10.55 -15.41 -1.24
CA LEU A 237 11.97 -15.75 -1.33
C LEU A 237 12.57 -16.10 0.04
N VAL A 238 12.19 -15.37 1.10
CA VAL A 238 12.60 -15.68 2.48
C VAL A 238 12.08 -17.05 2.91
N LEU A 239 10.88 -17.43 2.50
CA LEU A 239 10.24 -18.70 2.84
C LEU A 239 10.57 -19.84 1.86
N GLY A 240 11.50 -19.64 0.93
CA GLY A 240 11.98 -20.65 -0.02
C GLY A 240 11.01 -20.94 -1.18
N VAL A 241 10.11 -20.02 -1.50
CA VAL A 241 9.18 -20.10 -2.64
C VAL A 241 9.70 -19.22 -3.77
N HIS A 242 9.99 -19.85 -4.90
CA HIS A 242 10.58 -19.17 -6.05
C HIS A 242 9.64 -19.10 -7.25
N ASP A 243 8.64 -19.96 -7.35
CA ASP A 243 7.72 -20.08 -8.49
C ASP A 243 6.48 -19.19 -8.33
N LEU A 244 6.74 -17.90 -8.13
CA LEU A 244 5.75 -16.82 -8.17
C LEU A 244 6.24 -15.72 -9.13
N LEU A 245 5.33 -15.06 -9.84
CA LEU A 245 5.68 -14.05 -10.83
C LEU A 245 6.54 -12.91 -10.26
N ALA A 246 6.19 -12.36 -9.10
CA ALA A 246 6.96 -11.28 -8.50
C ALA A 246 8.40 -11.72 -8.16
N SER A 247 8.56 -12.92 -7.58
CA SER A 247 9.86 -13.53 -7.30
C SER A 247 10.65 -13.80 -8.57
N GLN A 248 10.00 -14.27 -9.63
CA GLN A 248 10.63 -14.52 -10.93
C GLN A 248 11.03 -13.23 -11.64
N ALA A 249 10.20 -12.19 -11.61
CA ALA A 249 10.56 -10.87 -12.13
C ALA A 249 11.84 -10.35 -11.48
N TYR A 250 11.98 -10.56 -10.17
CA TYR A 250 13.18 -10.21 -9.42
C TYR A 250 14.40 -11.05 -9.83
N LEU A 251 14.31 -12.37 -9.73
CA LEU A 251 15.43 -13.27 -10.01
C LEU A 251 15.94 -13.11 -11.45
N ASN A 252 15.03 -13.05 -12.41
CA ASN A 252 15.37 -12.94 -13.84
C ASN A 252 16.09 -11.64 -14.20
N ILE A 253 15.83 -10.57 -13.45
CA ILE A 253 16.50 -9.28 -13.69
C ILE A 253 17.82 -9.23 -12.93
N VAL A 254 17.86 -9.56 -11.64
CA VAL A 254 19.07 -9.36 -10.82
C VAL A 254 20.16 -10.37 -11.10
N GLN A 255 19.84 -11.60 -11.50
CA GLN A 255 20.86 -12.60 -11.75
C GLN A 255 21.72 -12.27 -12.97
N PHE A 256 21.23 -11.48 -13.94
CA PHE A 256 21.95 -11.00 -15.13
C PHE A 256 22.85 -12.05 -15.86
N VAL A 257 22.56 -13.35 -15.70
CA VAL A 257 23.38 -14.43 -16.29
C VAL A 257 23.03 -14.65 -17.76
N ASP A 258 21.76 -14.42 -18.13
CA ASP A 258 21.22 -14.75 -19.46
C ASP A 258 20.29 -13.63 -19.95
N ARG A 259 20.52 -13.18 -21.20
CA ARG A 259 19.67 -12.19 -21.88
C ARG A 259 18.22 -12.65 -22.03
N ARG A 260 18.00 -13.96 -22.21
CA ARG A 260 16.65 -14.55 -22.27
C ARG A 260 15.94 -14.39 -20.94
N LEU A 261 16.60 -14.68 -19.82
CA LEU A 261 16.03 -14.50 -18.48
C LEU A 261 15.69 -13.03 -18.24
N PHE A 262 16.62 -12.11 -18.51
CA PHE A 262 16.37 -10.67 -18.37
C PHE A 262 15.12 -10.23 -19.14
N ARG A 263 14.96 -10.71 -20.38
CA ARG A 263 13.77 -10.43 -21.19
C ARG A 263 12.49 -11.04 -20.59
N MET A 264 12.54 -12.25 -20.05
CA MET A 264 11.39 -12.83 -19.35
C MET A 264 11.04 -12.03 -18.10
N GLY A 265 12.00 -11.45 -17.39
CA GLY A 265 11.73 -10.50 -16.30
C GLY A 265 10.91 -9.28 -16.76
N ILE A 266 11.21 -8.72 -17.94
CA ILE A 266 10.43 -7.63 -18.55
C ILE A 266 9.03 -8.10 -18.93
N VAL A 267 8.89 -9.27 -19.58
CA VAL A 267 7.59 -9.85 -19.97
C VAL A 267 6.72 -10.10 -18.75
N ILE A 268 7.28 -10.70 -17.69
CA ILE A 268 6.58 -10.93 -16.42
C ILE A 268 6.11 -9.60 -15.85
N SER A 269 6.96 -8.57 -15.85
CA SER A 269 6.60 -7.23 -15.35
C SER A 269 5.46 -6.60 -16.17
N ALA A 270 5.50 -6.72 -17.49
CA ALA A 270 4.44 -6.24 -18.38
C ALA A 270 3.11 -6.97 -18.11
N LEU A 271 3.15 -8.29 -17.94
CA LEU A 271 1.99 -9.11 -17.59
C LEU A 271 1.43 -8.77 -16.22
N MET A 272 2.30 -8.56 -15.23
CA MET A 272 1.90 -8.15 -13.88
C MET A 272 1.20 -6.79 -13.89
N VAL A 273 1.72 -5.81 -14.64
CA VAL A 273 1.06 -4.51 -14.85
C VAL A 273 -0.29 -4.73 -15.53
N LEU A 274 -0.34 -5.47 -16.63
CA LEU A 274 -1.57 -5.73 -17.38
C LEU A 274 -2.65 -6.38 -16.51
N LEU A 275 -2.29 -7.41 -15.74
CA LEU A 275 -3.22 -8.08 -14.84
C LEU A 275 -3.71 -7.14 -13.74
N ALA A 276 -2.83 -6.34 -13.14
CA ALA A 276 -3.22 -5.33 -12.16
C ALA A 276 -4.20 -4.29 -12.75
N LEU A 277 -3.98 -3.85 -14.00
CA LEU A 277 -4.91 -2.97 -14.71
C LEU A 277 -6.28 -3.62 -14.90
N VAL A 278 -6.30 -4.88 -15.36
CA VAL A 278 -7.53 -5.65 -15.55
C VAL A 278 -8.30 -5.77 -14.25
N PHE A 279 -7.64 -6.14 -13.14
CA PHE A 279 -8.30 -6.26 -11.84
C PHE A 279 -8.80 -4.93 -11.30
N LEU A 280 -8.03 -3.84 -11.45
CA LEU A 280 -8.47 -2.50 -11.04
C LEU A 280 -9.71 -2.05 -11.82
N ILE A 281 -9.72 -2.24 -13.15
CA ILE A 281 -10.86 -1.87 -14.00
C ILE A 281 -12.08 -2.72 -13.65
N ALA A 282 -11.91 -4.04 -13.51
CA ALA A 282 -12.99 -4.95 -13.15
C ALA A 282 -13.60 -4.59 -11.79
N ALA A 283 -12.76 -4.31 -10.79
CA ALA A 283 -13.20 -3.87 -9.48
C ALA A 283 -13.94 -2.53 -9.54
N ARG A 284 -13.42 -1.54 -10.27
CA ARG A 284 -14.06 -0.22 -10.42
C ARG A 284 -15.44 -0.34 -11.08
N GLN A 285 -15.55 -1.14 -12.14
CA GLN A 285 -16.83 -1.37 -12.82
C GLN A 285 -17.83 -2.08 -11.90
N TYR A 286 -17.37 -3.09 -11.16
CA TYR A 286 -18.22 -3.80 -10.20
C TYR A 286 -18.73 -2.90 -9.07
N VAL A 287 -17.87 -2.05 -8.53
CA VAL A 287 -18.23 -1.06 -7.50
C VAL A 287 -19.20 -0.01 -8.04
N ALA A 288 -18.98 0.51 -9.24
CA ALA A 288 -19.85 1.51 -9.87
C ALA A 288 -21.30 1.00 -10.08
N ILE A 289 -21.49 -0.31 -10.29
CA ILE A 289 -22.81 -0.93 -10.38
C ILE A 289 -23.53 -0.99 -9.03
N LYS A 290 -22.77 -0.89 -7.92
CA LYS A 290 -23.22 -1.09 -6.54
C LYS A 290 -23.10 0.18 -5.70
N ASP A 291 -23.12 1.37 -6.32
CA ASP A 291 -23.01 2.64 -5.61
C ASP A 291 -24.29 2.90 -4.79
N TYR A 292 -24.28 2.47 -3.53
CA TYR A 292 -25.34 2.71 -2.55
C TYR A 292 -25.01 4.02 -1.83
N SER A 293 -25.51 5.14 -2.37
CA SER A 293 -25.20 6.48 -1.88
C SER A 293 -25.79 6.75 -0.48
N SER A 294 -25.01 6.51 0.57
CA SER A 294 -25.21 7.12 1.89
C SER A 294 -23.95 7.91 2.29
N LEU A 295 -23.99 9.22 2.05
CA LEU A 295 -22.88 10.15 2.34
C LEU A 295 -22.78 10.55 3.83
N SER A 296 -23.65 10.01 4.68
CA SER A 296 -23.72 10.39 6.10
C SER A 296 -23.37 9.19 6.99
N TYR A 297 -22.41 9.40 7.89
CA TYR A 297 -22.15 8.45 8.97
C TYR A 297 -23.33 8.40 9.92
N SER A 298 -23.85 7.20 10.18
CA SER A 298 -24.92 7.02 11.15
C SER A 298 -24.37 6.65 12.52
N ARG A 299 -25.03 7.11 13.59
CA ARG A 299 -24.71 6.68 14.96
C ARG A 299 -25.15 5.24 15.17
N ILE A 300 -24.23 4.30 14.99
CA ILE A 300 -24.49 2.89 15.24
C ILE A 300 -24.60 2.66 16.75
N ALA A 301 -25.80 2.33 17.22
CA ALA A 301 -26.01 1.82 18.58
C ALA A 301 -25.38 0.44 18.71
N ARG A 302 -24.34 0.34 19.53
CA ARG A 302 -23.58 -0.90 19.71
C ARG A 302 -24.26 -1.79 20.73
N ARG A 303 -24.34 -3.09 20.43
CA ARG A 303 -24.99 -4.08 21.29
C ARG A 303 -23.99 -4.64 22.30
N ARG A 304 -24.38 -4.74 23.58
CA ARG A 304 -23.56 -5.43 24.59
C ARG A 304 -23.75 -6.95 24.44
N LEU A 305 -22.65 -7.69 24.52
CA LEU A 305 -22.69 -9.16 24.48
C LEU A 305 -22.87 -9.75 25.89
N PRO A 306 -23.56 -10.89 26.03
CA PRO A 306 -23.52 -11.69 27.25
C PRO A 306 -22.08 -12.10 27.60
N ALA A 307 -21.77 -12.24 28.90
CA ALA A 307 -20.42 -12.49 29.39
C ALA A 307 -19.68 -13.65 28.70
N GLY A 308 -20.35 -14.78 28.46
CA GLY A 308 -19.74 -15.93 27.76
C GLY A 308 -19.36 -15.64 26.30
N LYS A 309 -20.23 -14.93 25.56
CA LYS A 309 -19.93 -14.51 24.18
C LYS A 309 -18.86 -13.44 24.13
N GLN A 310 -18.83 -12.56 25.13
CA GLN A 310 -17.78 -11.57 25.30
C GLN A 310 -16.42 -12.23 25.52
N ALA A 311 -16.33 -13.25 26.38
CA ALA A 311 -15.11 -14.01 26.59
C ALA A 311 -14.63 -14.67 25.29
N LEU A 312 -15.52 -15.30 24.53
CA LEU A 312 -15.18 -15.91 23.23
C LEU A 312 -14.61 -14.89 22.23
N VAL A 313 -15.21 -13.69 22.15
CA VAL A 313 -14.72 -12.61 21.29
C VAL A 313 -13.33 -12.15 21.72
N VAL A 314 -13.11 -11.96 23.02
CA VAL A 314 -11.79 -11.55 23.55
C VAL A 314 -10.75 -12.62 23.30
N VAL A 315 -11.08 -13.91 23.49
CA VAL A 315 -10.16 -15.03 23.20
C VAL A 315 -9.81 -15.07 21.71
N PHE A 316 -10.81 -15.01 20.83
CA PHE A 316 -10.60 -14.98 19.38
C PHE A 316 -9.68 -13.82 18.97
N LEU A 317 -9.98 -12.60 19.41
CA LEU A 317 -9.17 -11.43 19.07
C LEU A 317 -7.76 -11.53 19.67
N SER A 318 -7.63 -12.03 20.90
CA SER A 318 -6.33 -12.21 21.54
C SER A 318 -5.46 -13.23 20.81
N LEU A 319 -6.06 -14.33 20.32
CA LEU A 319 -5.35 -15.32 19.50
C LEU A 319 -4.88 -14.71 18.19
N VAL A 320 -5.75 -14.00 17.46
CA VAL A 320 -5.35 -13.33 16.22
C VAL A 320 -4.24 -12.31 16.49
N MET A 321 -4.36 -11.48 17.53
CA MET A 321 -3.30 -10.54 17.90
C MET A 321 -2.01 -11.26 18.29
N LEU A 322 -2.08 -12.35 19.07
CA LEU A 322 -0.89 -13.11 19.43
C LEU A 322 -0.15 -13.57 18.18
N LEU A 323 -0.84 -14.19 17.21
CA LEU A 323 -0.25 -14.64 15.96
C LEU A 323 0.32 -13.48 15.13
N SER A 324 -0.45 -12.39 14.98
CA SER A 324 -0.02 -11.21 14.19
C SER A 324 1.16 -10.46 14.82
N PHE A 325 1.40 -10.60 16.12
CA PHE A 325 2.51 -9.93 16.81
C PHE A 325 3.79 -10.79 16.91
N ILE A 326 3.74 -12.08 16.55
CA ILE A 326 4.92 -12.96 16.47
C ILE A 326 6.07 -12.31 15.68
N PRO A 327 5.85 -11.72 14.48
CA PRO A 327 6.92 -11.07 13.74
C PRO A 327 7.67 -9.99 14.54
N TYR A 328 6.92 -9.16 15.26
CA TYR A 328 7.48 -8.03 16.01
C TYR A 328 8.32 -8.51 17.19
N LEU A 329 7.83 -9.54 17.90
CA LEU A 329 8.57 -10.18 18.97
C LEU A 329 9.85 -10.83 18.42
N GLY A 330 9.74 -11.54 17.29
CA GLY A 330 10.86 -12.19 16.63
C GLY A 330 11.96 -11.22 16.23
N VAL A 331 11.60 -10.13 15.53
CA VAL A 331 12.55 -9.10 15.14
C VAL A 331 13.14 -8.37 16.35
N ALA A 332 12.34 -8.05 17.35
CA ALA A 332 12.82 -7.39 18.56
C ALA A 332 13.85 -8.26 19.29
N LEU A 333 13.57 -9.54 19.53
CA LEU A 333 14.51 -10.46 20.18
C LEU A 333 15.74 -10.72 19.31
N ALA A 334 15.59 -10.87 17.99
CA ALA A 334 16.70 -11.13 17.08
C ALA A 334 17.65 -9.93 16.98
N SER A 335 17.13 -8.70 17.09
CA SER A 335 17.96 -7.48 17.00
C SER A 335 18.97 -7.34 18.14
N VAL A 336 18.71 -7.98 19.28
CA VAL A 336 19.57 -7.97 20.47
C VAL A 336 20.14 -9.35 20.82
N GLY A 337 19.60 -10.41 20.24
CA GLY A 337 19.87 -11.78 20.62
C GLY A 337 21.07 -12.40 19.90
N LYS A 338 21.93 -13.10 20.63
CA LYS A 338 23.08 -13.83 20.09
C LYS A 338 22.98 -15.32 20.43
N GLY A 339 23.26 -16.18 19.44
CA GLY A 339 23.16 -17.63 19.57
C GLY A 339 21.73 -18.16 19.56
N TRP A 340 20.80 -17.44 18.92
CA TRP A 340 19.39 -17.84 18.84
C TRP A 340 19.14 -18.76 17.65
N SER A 341 19.55 -20.02 17.79
CA SER A 341 19.28 -21.11 16.86
C SER A 341 19.20 -22.40 17.67
N LEU A 342 18.16 -23.20 17.46
CA LEU A 342 17.91 -24.43 18.23
C LEU A 342 17.82 -24.19 19.75
N THR A 343 17.40 -22.99 20.14
CA THR A 343 17.18 -22.59 21.53
C THR A 343 15.84 -21.85 21.61
N PRO A 344 15.07 -21.99 22.72
CA PRO A 344 13.79 -21.30 22.85
C PRO A 344 13.94 -19.77 22.81
N PHE A 345 15.03 -19.24 23.36
CA PHE A 345 15.31 -17.81 23.43
C PHE A 345 16.79 -17.55 23.13
N PRO A 346 17.17 -16.30 22.79
CA PRO A 346 18.57 -15.93 22.67
C PRO A 346 19.38 -16.28 23.91
N VAL A 347 20.56 -16.90 23.71
CA VAL A 347 21.45 -17.32 24.81
C VAL A 347 22.13 -16.12 25.46
N ARG A 348 22.43 -15.08 24.68
CA ARG A 348 23.04 -13.83 25.15
C ARG A 348 22.36 -12.64 24.50
N TYR A 349 22.45 -11.49 25.17
CA TYR A 349 21.95 -10.22 24.66
C TYR A 349 23.10 -9.24 24.43
N THR A 350 23.02 -8.47 23.34
CA THR A 350 24.04 -7.53 22.92
C THR A 350 23.42 -6.40 22.08
N LEU A 351 24.05 -5.23 22.08
CA LEU A 351 23.69 -4.10 21.22
C LEU A 351 24.62 -3.95 20.00
N GLN A 352 25.57 -4.89 19.81
CA GLN A 352 26.56 -4.84 18.72
C GLN A 352 25.90 -4.72 17.33
N TYR A 353 24.71 -5.30 17.15
CA TYR A 353 23.99 -5.25 15.87
C TYR A 353 23.44 -3.85 15.58
N PHE A 354 22.99 -3.13 16.63
CA PHE A 354 22.61 -1.73 16.52
C PHE A 354 23.83 -0.85 16.27
N GLU A 355 24.94 -1.09 16.97
CA GLU A 355 26.21 -0.39 16.73
C GLU A 355 26.65 -0.54 15.27
N ARG A 356 26.64 -1.76 14.73
CA ARG A 356 26.97 -2.04 13.33
C ARG A 356 26.09 -1.26 12.36
N VAL A 357 24.77 -1.28 12.54
CA VAL A 357 23.86 -0.63 11.57
C VAL A 357 23.78 0.89 11.72
N ILE A 358 24.00 1.43 12.93
CA ILE A 358 23.94 2.87 13.20
C ILE A 358 25.30 3.55 12.99
N VAL A 359 26.40 2.89 13.35
CA VAL A 359 27.75 3.50 13.34
C VAL A 359 28.54 3.07 12.11
N GLU A 360 28.57 1.78 11.78
CA GLU A 360 29.38 1.27 10.67
C GLU A 360 28.66 1.42 9.32
N THR A 361 27.34 1.24 9.28
CA THR A 361 26.53 1.37 8.05
C THR A 361 25.37 2.37 8.15
N PRO A 362 25.59 3.63 8.63
CA PRO A 362 24.53 4.62 8.82
C PRO A 362 23.80 4.99 7.52
N LYS A 363 24.45 4.77 6.37
CA LYS A 363 23.92 5.13 5.05
C LYS A 363 22.53 4.54 4.80
N TYR A 364 22.26 3.31 5.21
CA TYR A 364 20.92 2.70 5.09
C TYR A 364 19.84 3.59 5.72
N ILE A 365 20.10 4.10 6.92
CA ILE A 365 19.18 4.94 7.68
C ILE A 365 19.09 6.33 7.04
N VAL A 366 20.23 6.99 6.81
CA VAL A 366 20.29 8.35 6.26
C VAL A 366 19.61 8.43 4.90
N ASN A 367 19.93 7.50 3.98
CA ASN A 367 19.34 7.45 2.66
C ASN A 367 17.83 7.23 2.71
N THR A 368 17.35 6.40 3.63
CA THR A 368 15.90 6.14 3.79
C THR A 368 15.14 7.40 4.15
N PHE A 369 15.63 8.15 5.15
CA PHE A 369 15.01 9.41 5.56
C PHE A 369 15.16 10.49 4.48
N LEU A 370 16.32 10.59 3.85
CA LEU A 370 16.58 11.54 2.77
C LEU A 370 15.62 11.32 1.59
N TYR A 371 15.56 10.09 1.07
CA TYR A 371 14.75 9.79 -0.11
C TYR A 371 13.26 9.82 0.18
N SER A 372 12.82 9.30 1.34
CA SER A 372 11.40 9.36 1.73
C SER A 372 10.97 10.80 2.03
N GLY A 373 11.83 11.62 2.64
CA GLY A 373 11.57 13.03 2.90
C GLY A 373 11.43 13.83 1.60
N LEU A 374 12.37 13.67 0.66
CA LEU A 374 12.30 14.29 -0.66
C LEU A 374 11.09 13.81 -1.47
N ALA A 375 10.77 12.52 -1.40
CA ALA A 375 9.58 11.97 -2.06
C ALA A 375 8.30 12.62 -1.55
N VAL A 376 8.17 12.83 -0.25
CA VAL A 376 6.99 13.48 0.36
C VAL A 376 6.88 14.95 -0.02
N LEU A 377 8.00 15.67 -0.09
CA LEU A 377 8.01 17.04 -0.59
C LEU A 377 7.48 17.11 -2.03
N LEU A 378 7.89 16.17 -2.89
CA LEU A 378 7.35 16.03 -4.24
C LEU A 378 5.87 15.64 -4.24
N CYS A 379 5.45 14.72 -3.36
CA CYS A 379 4.04 14.36 -3.22
C CYS A 379 3.17 15.55 -2.78
N ILE A 380 3.66 16.45 -1.92
CA ILE A 380 2.94 17.67 -1.54
C ILE A 380 2.90 18.65 -2.71
N ALA A 381 4.04 18.88 -3.35
CA ALA A 381 4.18 19.83 -4.45
C ALA A 381 3.30 19.47 -5.66
N VAL A 382 3.13 18.18 -5.95
CA VAL A 382 2.32 17.69 -7.09
C VAL A 382 0.92 17.26 -6.64
N GLY A 383 0.80 16.57 -5.51
CA GLY A 383 -0.44 15.93 -5.07
C GLY A 383 -1.48 16.90 -4.53
N VAL A 384 -1.08 17.97 -3.83
CA VAL A 384 -2.03 18.97 -3.33
C VAL A 384 -2.68 19.73 -4.50
N PRO A 385 -1.93 20.19 -5.52
CA PRO A 385 -2.54 20.74 -6.74
C PRO A 385 -3.45 19.76 -7.48
N ILE A 386 -3.07 18.48 -7.61
CA ILE A 386 -3.96 17.46 -8.20
C ILE A 386 -5.27 17.39 -7.41
N ALA A 387 -5.21 17.28 -6.08
CA ALA A 387 -6.40 17.23 -5.23
C ALA A 387 -7.29 18.47 -5.41
N TRP A 388 -6.69 19.65 -5.52
CA TRP A 388 -7.41 20.89 -5.80
C TRP A 388 -8.08 20.87 -7.18
N ILE A 389 -7.39 20.42 -8.23
CA ILE A 389 -7.96 20.24 -9.57
C ILE A 389 -9.18 19.30 -9.53
N LEU A 390 -9.04 18.16 -8.83
CA LEU A 390 -10.11 17.19 -8.66
C LEU A 390 -11.28 17.74 -7.84
N ALA A 391 -11.08 18.57 -6.82
CA ALA A 391 -12.17 19.07 -5.98
C ALA A 391 -12.87 20.32 -6.55
N ARG A 392 -12.11 21.20 -7.22
CA ARG A 392 -12.56 22.56 -7.54
C ARG A 392 -12.83 22.80 -9.02
N THR A 393 -12.24 22.02 -9.93
CA THR A 393 -12.32 22.31 -11.37
C THR A 393 -13.16 21.30 -12.17
N ARG A 394 -13.52 21.69 -13.39
CA ARG A 394 -14.14 20.84 -14.42
C ARG A 394 -13.25 20.75 -15.67
N LEU A 395 -11.93 20.79 -15.49
CA LEU A 395 -10.98 20.74 -16.60
C LEU A 395 -11.11 19.42 -17.38
N ARG A 396 -10.94 19.48 -18.71
CA ARG A 396 -10.85 18.29 -19.55
C ARG A 396 -9.63 17.48 -19.12
N GLY A 397 -9.78 16.17 -18.97
CA GLY A 397 -8.72 15.28 -18.46
C GLY A 397 -8.66 15.13 -16.94
N ARG A 398 -9.56 15.77 -16.18
CA ARG A 398 -9.67 15.58 -14.72
C ARG A 398 -9.85 14.12 -14.31
N ASP A 399 -10.74 13.39 -14.98
CA ASP A 399 -10.97 11.97 -14.67
C ASP A 399 -9.79 11.09 -15.09
N THR A 400 -9.06 11.49 -16.12
CA THR A 400 -7.80 10.85 -16.52
C THR A 400 -6.72 11.08 -15.45
N LEU A 401 -6.63 12.26 -14.85
CA LEU A 401 -5.72 12.53 -13.73
C LEU A 401 -6.05 11.66 -12.50
N ASP A 402 -7.33 11.58 -12.12
CA ASP A 402 -7.74 10.71 -11.00
C ASP A 402 -7.51 9.22 -11.32
N GLY A 403 -7.79 8.83 -12.56
CA GLY A 403 -7.53 7.48 -13.08
C GLY A 403 -6.05 7.12 -13.01
N LEU A 404 -5.15 7.97 -13.52
CA LEU A 404 -3.70 7.76 -13.48
C LEU A 404 -3.18 7.72 -12.04
N ASN A 405 -3.65 8.62 -11.17
CA ASN A 405 -3.27 8.62 -9.77
C ASN A 405 -3.69 7.32 -9.07
N THR A 406 -4.91 6.84 -9.33
CA THR A 406 -5.39 5.57 -8.77
C THR A 406 -4.66 4.37 -9.36
N LEU A 407 -4.28 4.43 -10.65
CA LEU A 407 -3.54 3.40 -11.36
C LEU A 407 -2.23 3.02 -10.66
N ILE A 408 -1.53 4.02 -10.15
CA ILE A 408 -0.23 3.85 -9.48
C ILE A 408 -0.31 2.83 -8.35
N LEU A 409 -1.39 2.86 -7.56
CA LEU A 409 -1.56 1.96 -6.42
C LEU A 409 -1.69 0.49 -6.87
N ALA A 410 -2.16 0.28 -8.09
CA ALA A 410 -2.33 -1.06 -8.63
C ALA A 410 -1.02 -1.66 -9.15
N ILE A 411 -0.03 -0.83 -9.49
CA ILE A 411 1.15 -1.30 -10.19
C ILE A 411 2.15 -1.95 -9.23
N PRO A 412 2.53 -3.22 -9.47
CA PRO A 412 3.54 -3.92 -8.67
C PRO A 412 4.87 -3.17 -8.60
N GLY A 413 5.48 -3.14 -7.42
CA GLY A 413 6.74 -2.41 -7.22
C GLY A 413 7.92 -2.98 -7.98
N THR A 414 7.94 -4.30 -8.19
CA THR A 414 8.93 -4.94 -9.04
C THR A 414 8.83 -4.45 -10.48
N ALA A 415 7.60 -4.40 -11.02
CA ALA A 415 7.36 -3.91 -12.36
C ALA A 415 7.73 -2.42 -12.51
N ILE A 416 7.41 -1.56 -11.54
CA ILE A 416 7.85 -0.14 -11.57
C ILE A 416 9.38 -0.01 -11.50
N GLY A 417 10.06 -0.79 -10.65
CA GLY A 417 11.52 -0.75 -10.58
C GLY A 417 12.16 -1.11 -11.92
N ILE A 418 11.71 -2.19 -12.54
CA ILE A 418 12.14 -2.62 -13.86
C ILE A 418 11.80 -1.56 -14.92
N ALA A 419 10.64 -0.91 -14.79
CA ALA A 419 10.20 0.12 -15.73
C ALA A 419 11.15 1.31 -15.74
N TYR A 420 11.56 1.74 -14.55
CA TYR A 420 12.47 2.87 -14.38
C TYR A 420 13.87 2.54 -14.91
N ILE A 421 14.39 1.33 -14.65
CA ILE A 421 15.65 0.89 -15.27
C ILE A 421 15.54 0.99 -16.80
N ARG A 422 14.47 0.43 -17.37
CA ARG A 422 14.32 0.38 -18.83
C ARG A 422 14.07 1.75 -19.45
N ALA A 423 13.30 2.63 -18.80
CA ALA A 423 13.04 3.97 -19.30
C ALA A 423 14.23 4.89 -19.20
N PHE A 424 15.00 4.82 -18.12
CA PHE A 424 15.96 5.87 -17.80
C PHE A 424 17.43 5.42 -17.77
N HIS A 425 17.74 4.24 -18.33
CA HIS A 425 19.14 3.83 -18.53
C HIS A 425 19.84 4.59 -19.67
N PHE A 426 19.08 5.17 -20.61
CA PHE A 426 19.63 5.94 -21.73
C PHE A 426 20.14 7.30 -21.28
N ASP A 427 21.18 7.78 -21.96
CA ASP A 427 21.79 9.08 -21.70
C ASP A 427 20.78 10.21 -21.83
N LEU A 428 20.73 11.06 -20.80
CA LEU A 428 19.84 12.21 -20.80
C LEU A 428 20.40 13.29 -21.74
N PRO A 429 19.55 14.07 -22.43
CA PRO A 429 20.04 15.14 -23.29
C PRO A 429 20.96 16.11 -22.52
N GLY A 430 22.22 16.21 -22.93
CA GLY A 430 23.23 17.05 -22.28
C GLY A 430 23.96 16.40 -21.10
N LEU A 431 23.72 15.13 -20.81
CA LEU A 431 24.43 14.34 -19.80
C LEU A 431 24.85 13.00 -20.41
N ASP A 432 26.14 12.65 -20.31
CA ASP A 432 26.68 11.34 -20.79
C ASP A 432 26.31 10.17 -19.84
N ARG A 433 25.19 10.29 -19.12
CA ARG A 433 24.69 9.30 -18.16
C ARG A 433 23.17 9.34 -18.10
N GLY A 434 22.55 8.16 -18.04
CA GLY A 434 21.11 8.04 -17.77
C GLY A 434 20.70 8.39 -16.34
N LEU A 435 19.41 8.63 -16.11
CA LEU A 435 18.86 8.98 -14.78
C LEU A 435 19.12 7.87 -13.75
N THR A 436 19.23 6.62 -14.19
CA THR A 436 19.56 5.47 -13.33
C THR A 436 20.93 5.61 -12.65
N SER A 437 21.79 6.46 -13.18
CA SER A 437 23.11 6.78 -12.63
C SER A 437 23.08 7.92 -11.60
N PHE A 438 21.90 8.43 -11.25
CA PHE A 438 21.71 9.47 -10.25
C PHE A 438 20.77 9.00 -9.14
N TRP A 439 21.19 9.17 -7.88
CA TRP A 439 20.40 8.79 -6.69
C TRP A 439 19.01 9.44 -6.66
N ILE A 440 18.80 10.57 -7.34
CA ILE A 440 17.50 11.28 -7.42
C ILE A 440 16.39 10.41 -8.03
N ILE A 441 16.73 9.34 -8.76
CA ILE A 441 15.74 8.38 -9.26
C ILE A 441 14.93 7.73 -8.12
N LEU A 442 15.54 7.57 -6.94
CA LEU A 442 14.90 6.97 -5.76
C LEU A 442 13.77 7.83 -5.17
N PRO A 443 13.98 9.12 -4.80
CA PRO A 443 12.86 9.95 -4.38
C PRO A 443 11.81 10.16 -5.48
N LEU A 444 12.19 10.14 -6.77
CA LEU A 444 11.23 10.24 -7.88
C LEU A 444 10.30 9.01 -7.97
N VAL A 445 10.84 7.80 -7.91
CA VAL A 445 10.01 6.58 -7.95
C VAL A 445 9.14 6.46 -6.71
N LEU A 446 9.66 6.84 -5.53
CA LEU A 446 8.91 6.86 -4.28
C LEU A 446 7.78 7.90 -4.36
N ALA A 447 8.06 9.10 -4.86
CA ALA A 447 7.06 10.15 -5.01
C ALA A 447 5.92 9.73 -5.92
N ILE A 448 6.22 9.11 -7.07
CA ILE A 448 5.19 8.58 -7.97
C ILE A 448 4.37 7.53 -7.23
N ARG A 449 5.00 6.49 -6.65
CA ARG A 449 4.30 5.39 -5.97
C ARG A 449 3.42 5.84 -4.82
N ARG A 450 3.77 6.94 -4.12
CA ARG A 450 3.07 7.42 -2.91
C ARG A 450 2.27 8.69 -3.12
N LEU A 451 2.27 9.27 -4.32
CA LEU A 451 1.44 10.40 -4.71
C LEU A 451 -0.04 10.21 -4.34
N PRO A 452 -0.66 9.02 -4.51
CA PRO A 452 -2.10 8.89 -4.34
C PRO A 452 -2.57 9.14 -2.91
N TYR A 453 -1.75 8.84 -1.91
CA TYR A 453 -2.12 9.05 -0.51
C TYR A 453 -2.21 10.54 -0.15
N THR A 454 -1.24 11.36 -0.59
CA THR A 454 -1.31 12.83 -0.43
C THR A 454 -2.48 13.41 -1.21
N VAL A 455 -2.76 12.93 -2.43
CA VAL A 455 -3.90 13.38 -3.23
C VAL A 455 -5.22 13.09 -2.50
N ARG A 456 -5.44 11.85 -2.04
CA ARG A 456 -6.68 11.42 -1.36
C ARG A 456 -6.87 12.16 -0.03
N GLY A 457 -5.82 12.27 0.80
CA GLY A 457 -5.89 13.00 2.07
C GLY A 457 -6.22 14.49 1.89
N SER A 458 -5.61 15.13 0.88
CA SER A 458 -5.88 16.53 0.56
C SER A 458 -7.28 16.72 -0.04
N TYR A 459 -7.70 15.81 -0.93
CA TYR A 459 -9.01 15.81 -1.57
C TYR A 459 -10.14 15.67 -0.55
N ALA A 460 -10.03 14.74 0.39
CA ALA A 460 -11.02 14.52 1.44
C ALA A 460 -11.23 15.79 2.29
N SER A 461 -10.16 16.50 2.63
CA SER A 461 -10.27 17.77 3.37
C SER A 461 -10.84 18.91 2.53
N LEU A 462 -10.54 18.95 1.23
CA LEU A 462 -11.13 19.92 0.31
C LEU A 462 -12.65 19.77 0.16
N LEU A 463 -13.18 18.56 0.29
CA LEU A 463 -14.62 18.31 0.28
C LEU A 463 -15.33 18.93 1.49
N LEU A 464 -14.65 19.04 2.63
CA LEU A 464 -15.20 19.65 3.85
C LEU A 464 -15.18 21.19 3.80
N VAL A 465 -14.25 21.79 3.06
CA VAL A 465 -14.16 23.25 2.92
C VAL A 465 -15.12 23.73 1.84
N HIS A 466 -16.07 24.60 2.22
CA HIS A 466 -17.06 25.13 1.29
C HIS A 466 -16.44 26.14 0.28
N ARG A 467 -16.91 26.11 -0.98
CA ARG A 467 -16.38 26.97 -2.07
C ARG A 467 -16.55 28.47 -1.80
N SER A 468 -17.55 28.84 -1.02
CA SER A 468 -17.82 30.24 -0.65
C SER A 468 -16.64 30.92 0.07
N MET A 469 -15.76 30.16 0.73
CA MET A 469 -14.55 30.71 1.36
C MET A 469 -13.57 31.26 0.31
N GLU A 470 -13.42 30.55 -0.81
CA GLU A 470 -12.54 30.96 -1.93
C GLU A 470 -13.17 32.13 -2.72
N GLU A 471 -14.50 32.11 -2.88
CA GLU A 471 -15.28 33.17 -3.53
C GLU A 471 -15.22 34.47 -2.72
N ALA A 472 -15.37 34.41 -1.39
CA ALA A 472 -15.23 35.58 -0.52
C ALA A 472 -13.84 36.21 -0.59
N ALA A 473 -12.78 35.39 -0.64
CA ALA A 473 -11.42 35.88 -0.85
C ALA A 473 -11.26 36.56 -2.22
N ALA A 474 -11.85 35.98 -3.27
CA ALA A 474 -11.83 36.57 -4.61
C ALA A 474 -12.59 37.91 -4.66
N SER A 475 -13.70 38.06 -3.93
CA SER A 475 -14.48 39.30 -3.85
C SER A 475 -13.69 40.48 -3.27
N VAL A 476 -12.69 40.22 -2.41
CA VAL A 476 -11.79 41.25 -1.85
C VAL A 476 -10.48 41.40 -2.65
N GLY A 477 -10.41 40.84 -3.85
CA GLY A 477 -9.28 41.01 -4.78
C GLY A 477 -8.17 39.97 -4.64
N ALA A 478 -8.38 38.87 -3.92
CA ALA A 478 -7.40 37.78 -3.89
C ALA A 478 -7.34 37.06 -5.24
N THR A 479 -6.13 36.86 -5.78
CA THR A 479 -5.90 36.01 -6.95
C THR A 479 -6.07 34.54 -6.58
N GLY A 480 -6.26 33.64 -7.55
CA GLY A 480 -6.43 32.20 -7.28
C GLY A 480 -5.30 31.59 -6.43
N ALA A 481 -4.04 31.97 -6.69
CA ALA A 481 -2.90 31.53 -5.91
C ALA A 481 -2.89 32.10 -4.48
N ARG A 482 -3.31 33.36 -4.30
CA ARG A 482 -3.41 34.00 -2.99
C ARG A 482 -4.58 33.43 -2.17
N SER A 483 -5.74 33.24 -2.80
CA SER A 483 -6.90 32.56 -2.21
C SER A 483 -6.53 31.13 -1.77
N PHE A 484 -5.82 30.39 -2.63
CA PHE A 484 -5.35 29.05 -2.26
C PHE A 484 -4.37 29.08 -1.09
N ARG A 485 -3.34 29.94 -1.11
CA ARG A 485 -2.30 29.99 -0.09
C ARG A 485 -2.82 30.47 1.27
N ASP A 486 -3.69 31.49 1.28
CA ASP A 486 -4.07 32.21 2.49
C ASP A 486 -5.38 31.68 3.09
N VAL A 487 -6.24 31.03 2.29
CA VAL A 487 -7.55 30.50 2.73
C VAL A 487 -7.62 28.99 2.60
N THR A 488 -7.48 28.45 1.39
CA THR A 488 -7.71 27.00 1.16
C THR A 488 -6.67 26.15 1.89
N LEU A 489 -5.37 26.41 1.68
CA LEU A 489 -4.27 25.59 2.20
C LEU A 489 -4.27 25.54 3.73
N PRO A 490 -4.42 26.64 4.49
CA PRO A 490 -4.51 26.59 5.95
C PRO A 490 -5.71 25.78 6.45
N LEU A 491 -6.86 25.85 5.75
CA LEU A 491 -8.06 25.10 6.12
C LEU A 491 -7.91 23.59 5.85
N ILE A 492 -7.19 23.19 4.80
CA ILE A 492 -6.99 21.78 4.44
C ILE A 492 -5.67 21.19 4.98
N TRP A 493 -4.81 21.98 5.63
CA TRP A 493 -3.46 21.59 6.03
C TRP A 493 -3.41 20.30 6.85
N ARG A 494 -4.40 20.06 7.70
CA ARG A 494 -4.50 18.80 8.47
C ARG A 494 -4.65 17.58 7.55
N GLY A 495 -5.45 17.67 6.50
CA GLY A 495 -5.59 16.62 5.49
C GLY A 495 -4.33 16.41 4.66
N VAL A 496 -3.67 17.51 4.29
CA VAL A 496 -2.38 17.48 3.59
C VAL A 496 -1.33 16.76 4.44
N LEU A 497 -1.21 17.12 5.73
CA LEU A 497 -0.31 16.47 6.68
C LEU A 497 -0.61 14.98 6.86
N VAL A 498 -1.87 14.60 7.07
CA VAL A 498 -2.25 13.18 7.22
C VAL A 498 -1.90 12.38 5.98
N GLY A 499 -2.26 12.87 4.78
CA GLY A 499 -1.97 12.19 3.51
C GLY A 499 -0.46 12.08 3.25
N SER A 500 0.28 13.16 3.47
CA SER A 500 1.74 13.21 3.27
C SER A 500 2.54 12.38 4.28
N LEU A 501 2.13 12.35 5.55
CA LEU A 501 2.73 11.45 6.54
C LEU A 501 2.43 9.98 6.22
N PHE A 502 1.27 9.69 5.64
CA PHE A 502 0.97 8.34 5.15
C PHE A 502 1.85 7.97 3.93
N SER A 503 2.05 8.91 2.99
CA SER A 503 3.03 8.77 1.91
C SER A 503 4.45 8.55 2.45
N PHE A 504 4.85 9.26 3.51
CA PHE A 504 6.14 9.08 4.17
C PHE A 504 6.26 7.67 4.75
N MET A 505 5.31 7.28 5.60
CA MET A 505 5.28 5.99 6.28
C MET A 505 5.36 4.82 5.29
N THR A 506 4.62 4.90 4.18
CA THR A 506 4.62 3.87 3.13
C THR A 506 5.85 3.95 2.22
N SER A 507 6.52 5.11 2.09
CA SER A 507 7.81 5.23 1.40
C SER A 507 8.92 4.50 2.15
N LEU A 508 8.96 4.61 3.49
CA LEU A 508 9.94 3.94 4.35
C LEU A 508 9.95 2.42 4.16
N GLN A 509 8.80 1.85 3.83
CA GLN A 509 8.59 0.41 3.69
C GLN A 509 8.76 -0.09 2.26
N GLU A 510 9.01 0.79 1.28
CA GLU A 510 9.16 0.39 -0.11
C GLU A 510 10.49 -0.35 -0.30
N ALA A 511 10.41 -1.66 -0.55
CA ALA A 511 11.54 -2.49 -0.92
C ALA A 511 11.61 -2.69 -2.43
N SER A 512 10.48 -2.99 -3.06
CA SER A 512 10.43 -3.57 -4.41
C SER A 512 11.06 -2.68 -5.46
N ALA A 513 10.59 -1.44 -5.64
CA ALA A 513 11.16 -0.56 -6.66
C ALA A 513 12.58 -0.09 -6.32
N VAL A 514 12.83 0.17 -5.02
CA VAL A 514 14.11 0.72 -4.53
C VAL A 514 15.25 -0.28 -4.72
N LEU A 515 14.99 -1.57 -4.53
CA LEU A 515 16.01 -2.61 -4.63
C LEU A 515 16.55 -2.78 -6.06
N PHE A 516 15.73 -2.51 -7.09
CA PHE A 516 16.18 -2.48 -8.49
C PHE A 516 17.01 -1.24 -8.83
N LEU A 517 16.71 -0.11 -8.20
CA LEU A 517 17.28 1.20 -8.57
C LEU A 517 18.45 1.62 -7.69
N SER A 518 18.66 0.93 -6.58
CA SER A 518 19.76 1.20 -5.65
C SER A 518 21.08 0.72 -6.24
N LEU A 519 22.02 1.64 -6.39
CA LEU A 519 23.43 1.33 -6.63
C LEU A 519 24.24 1.45 -5.32
N GLY A 520 25.51 1.07 -5.39
CA GLY A 520 26.43 1.12 -4.26
C GLY A 520 26.45 2.50 -3.59
N GLY A 521 26.05 2.56 -2.31
CA GLY A 521 25.98 3.77 -1.51
C GLY A 521 24.61 4.47 -1.46
N TRP A 522 23.61 4.01 -2.22
CA TRP A 522 22.24 4.56 -2.23
C TRP A 522 21.24 3.64 -1.52
N GLU A 523 21.71 2.63 -0.81
CA GLU A 523 20.85 1.63 -0.23
C GLU A 523 19.99 2.21 0.90
N THR A 524 18.73 1.82 0.96
CA THR A 524 17.79 2.14 2.04
C THR A 524 17.76 1.02 3.08
N ILE A 525 17.08 1.25 4.21
CA ILE A 525 16.86 0.25 5.26
C ILE A 525 16.24 -1.03 4.68
N THR A 526 15.26 -0.91 3.78
CA THR A 526 14.61 -2.06 3.13
C THR A 526 15.58 -2.89 2.29
N VAL A 527 16.50 -2.23 1.56
CA VAL A 527 17.58 -2.91 0.82
C VAL A 527 18.58 -3.54 1.79
N GLY A 528 18.95 -2.83 2.87
CA GLY A 528 19.86 -3.34 3.90
C GLY A 528 19.33 -4.58 4.60
N ILE A 529 18.04 -4.61 4.97
CA ILE A 529 17.39 -5.78 5.58
C ILE A 529 17.53 -6.99 4.65
N PHE A 530 17.23 -6.81 3.36
CA PHE A 530 17.33 -7.89 2.37
C PHE A 530 18.78 -8.35 2.16
N ALA A 531 19.72 -7.39 2.03
CA ALA A 531 21.14 -7.68 1.82
C ALA A 531 21.76 -8.42 3.02
N PHE A 532 21.51 -7.96 4.24
CA PHE A 532 21.98 -8.63 5.45
C PHE A 532 21.38 -10.02 5.61
N TYR A 533 20.09 -10.19 5.29
CA TYR A 533 19.46 -11.51 5.32
C TYR A 533 20.15 -12.50 4.35
N ILE A 534 20.32 -12.11 3.08
CA ILE A 534 20.99 -12.95 2.09
C ILE A 534 22.45 -13.25 2.47
N ALA A 535 23.13 -12.29 3.11
CA ALA A 535 24.50 -12.46 3.59
C ALA A 535 24.61 -13.34 4.85
N GLY A 536 23.50 -13.84 5.42
CA GLY A 536 23.49 -14.63 6.65
C GLY A 536 23.58 -13.82 7.95
N SER A 537 23.51 -12.49 7.86
CA SER A 537 23.56 -11.54 8.97
C SER A 537 22.15 -11.15 9.42
N ALA A 538 21.33 -12.15 9.77
CA ALA A 538 19.90 -11.94 10.05
C ALA A 538 19.64 -11.06 11.30
N ASN A 539 20.58 -10.97 12.23
CA ASN A 539 20.47 -10.12 13.41
C ASN A 539 20.62 -8.63 13.07
N GLU A 540 21.53 -8.27 12.17
CA GLU A 540 21.66 -6.92 11.61
C GLU A 540 20.42 -6.53 10.80
N ALA A 541 19.88 -7.47 10.01
CA ALA A 541 18.60 -7.29 9.32
C ALA A 541 17.47 -7.02 10.33
N ALA A 542 17.44 -7.75 11.45
CA ALA A 542 16.47 -7.52 12.51
C ALA A 542 16.65 -6.17 13.20
N ALA A 543 17.89 -5.72 13.45
CA ALA A 543 18.17 -4.40 14.03
C ALA A 543 17.65 -3.26 13.13
N LEU A 544 17.91 -3.32 11.83
CA LEU A 544 17.31 -2.41 10.84
C LEU A 544 15.77 -2.50 10.84
N GLY A 545 15.22 -3.72 10.97
CA GLY A 545 13.79 -3.96 11.09
C GLY A 545 13.15 -3.28 12.31
N VAL A 546 13.79 -3.34 13.48
CA VAL A 546 13.33 -2.65 14.70
C VAL A 546 13.31 -1.14 14.49
N ILE A 547 14.38 -0.56 13.93
CA ILE A 547 14.45 0.88 13.65
C ILE A 547 13.27 1.28 12.74
N LEU A 548 13.01 0.52 11.69
CA LEU A 548 11.93 0.79 10.75
C LEU A 548 10.54 0.68 11.40
N ILE A 549 10.31 -0.35 12.22
CA ILE A 549 9.07 -0.52 12.99
C ILE A 549 8.84 0.66 13.93
N VAL A 550 9.87 1.09 14.66
CA VAL A 550 9.77 2.22 15.60
C VAL A 550 9.42 3.51 14.86
N VAL A 551 10.10 3.81 13.75
CA VAL A 551 9.83 5.02 12.95
C VAL A 551 8.43 5.00 12.37
N ALA A 552 7.99 3.86 11.85
CA ALA A 552 6.65 3.71 11.29
C ALA A 552 5.56 3.81 12.37
N ALA A 553 5.78 3.25 13.57
CA ALA A 553 4.90 3.39 14.72
C ALA A 553 4.80 4.86 15.19
N VAL A 554 5.93 5.58 15.27
CA VAL A 554 5.95 7.01 15.61
C VAL A 554 5.18 7.82 14.58
N SER A 555 5.39 7.55 13.28
CA SER A 555 4.65 8.21 12.21
C SER A 555 3.15 7.98 12.33
N LEU A 556 2.71 6.76 12.64
CA LEU A 556 1.30 6.48 12.86
C LEU A 556 0.74 7.22 14.08
N ILE A 557 1.46 7.27 15.20
CA ILE A 557 1.03 8.00 16.39
C ILE A 557 0.85 9.48 16.07
N VAL A 558 1.76 10.07 15.30
CA VAL A 558 1.67 11.46 14.84
C VAL A 558 0.45 11.64 13.93
N ILE A 559 0.22 10.76 12.95
CA ILE A 559 -0.96 10.79 12.07
C ILE A 559 -2.26 10.74 12.90
N ASN A 560 -2.37 9.80 13.84
CA ASN A 560 -3.57 9.64 14.66
C ASN A 560 -3.86 10.87 15.53
N ARG A 561 -2.81 11.54 16.02
CA ARG A 561 -2.96 12.78 16.80
C ARG A 561 -3.36 13.97 15.94
N THR A 562 -2.87 14.06 14.70
CA THR A 562 -3.16 15.19 13.79
C THR A 562 -4.50 15.06 13.07
N ALA A 563 -4.93 13.84 12.73
CA ALA A 563 -6.17 13.58 11.99
C ALA A 563 -7.45 13.95 12.75
N GLY A 564 -7.42 14.03 14.09
CA GLY A 564 -8.58 14.37 14.93
C GLY A 564 -9.77 13.38 14.87
N THR A 565 -9.71 12.36 14.00
CA THR A 565 -10.71 11.31 13.78
C THR A 565 -10.04 9.97 13.45
N ARG A 566 -10.76 8.84 13.64
CA ARG A 566 -10.23 7.48 13.43
C ARG A 566 -9.91 7.23 11.95
N MET A 567 -8.75 6.62 11.64
CA MET A 567 -8.20 6.36 10.28
C MET A 567 -9.13 5.68 9.26
N GLY A 568 -10.29 5.15 9.65
CA GLY A 568 -11.20 4.46 8.74
C GLY A 568 -11.59 5.29 7.50
N GLY A 569 -11.68 6.61 7.65
CA GLY A 569 -12.03 7.51 6.54
C GLY A 569 -10.89 7.85 5.56
N MET A 570 -9.67 7.35 5.75
CA MET A 570 -8.53 7.68 4.86
C MET A 570 -8.49 6.87 3.56
N PHE A 571 -9.21 5.74 3.50
CA PHE A 571 -9.20 4.83 2.34
C PHE A 571 -10.55 4.78 1.60
N GLY A 572 -11.49 5.67 1.93
CA GLY A 572 -12.78 5.83 1.26
C GLY A 572 -12.81 7.07 0.38
#